data_AF-A0A958F969-F1
#
_entry.id   AF-A0A958F969-F1
#
_cell.length_a   1.000
_cell.length_b   1.000
_cell.length_c   1.000
_cell.angle_alpha   90.00
_cell.angle_beta   90.00
_cell.angle_gamma   90.00
#
_symmetry.space_group_name_H-M   'P 1'
#
loop_
_entity.id
_entity.type
_entity.pdbx_description
1 polymer ?
#
loop_
_entity_poly.entity_id
_entity_poly.type
_entity_poly.pdbx_seq_one_letter_code
_entity_poly.pdbx_strand_id
1 'polypeptide(L)'
;MKLTDQQMAIVQHTTGPALVFAVAGSGKTTSMVQRIKHLVERRVVPAEQILATSFNNSAVRDIVAQLKTAGVKGKVNCRTLHALGYHVVYLA
;
A
#
# COMPACT_ATOMS: atom_id res chain seq x y z
N MET A 1 -5.94 2.23 16.50
CA MET A 1 -4.69 3.02 16.42
C MET A 1 -5.05 4.44 16.03
N LYS A 2 -4.50 5.45 16.72
CA LYS A 2 -4.73 6.87 16.39
C LYS A 2 -3.67 7.31 15.38
N LEU A 3 -4.08 7.83 14.22
CA LEU A 3 -3.19 8.40 13.21
C LEU A 3 -2.92 9.87 13.53
N THR A 4 -1.75 10.38 13.14
CA THR A 4 -1.47 11.83 13.18
C THR A 4 -2.18 12.54 12.03
N ASP A 5 -2.28 13.87 12.09
CA ASP A 5 -2.91 14.65 11.02
C ASP A 5 -2.19 14.49 9.67
N GLN A 6 -0.85 14.40 9.70
CA GLN A 6 -0.04 14.14 8.50
C GLN A 6 -0.31 12.74 7.92
N GLN A 7 -0.41 11.72 8.78
CA GLN A 7 -0.76 10.37 8.34
C GLN A 7 -2.19 10.31 7.81
N MET A 8 -3.12 11.04 8.43
CA MET A 8 -4.50 11.15 7.97
C MET A 8 -4.58 11.82 6.58
N ALA A 9 -3.78 12.86 6.33
CA ALA A 9 -3.70 13.48 5.01
C ALA A 9 -3.25 12.48 3.92
N ILE A 10 -2.30 11.59 4.22
CA ILE A 10 -1.90 10.50 3.33
C ILE A 10 -3.07 9.54 3.09
N VAL A 11 -3.79 9.16 4.15
CA VAL A 11 -4.93 8.22 4.07
C VAL A 11 -6.08 8.78 3.24
N GLN A 12 -6.36 10.07 3.37
CA GLN A 12 -7.45 10.77 2.68
C GLN A 12 -7.11 11.13 1.22
N HIS A 13 -5.85 10.99 0.80
CA HIS A 13 -5.44 11.28 -0.57
C HIS A 13 -5.91 10.20 -1.56
N THR A 14 -6.99 10.49 -2.30
CA THR A 14 -7.68 9.51 -3.15
C THR A 14 -7.25 9.53 -4.62
N THR A 15 -6.99 10.69 -5.21
CA THR A 15 -6.76 10.86 -6.65
C THR A 15 -5.51 11.67 -6.95
N GLY A 16 -4.94 11.49 -8.14
CA GLY A 16 -3.73 12.18 -8.56
C GLY A 16 -2.42 11.63 -7.96
N PRO A 17 -1.27 12.19 -8.35
CA PRO A 17 0.04 11.82 -7.81
C PRO A 17 0.29 12.45 -6.43
N ALA A 18 1.02 11.75 -5.57
CA ALA A 18 1.49 12.27 -4.30
C ALA A 18 2.92 11.79 -3.99
N LEU A 19 3.69 12.64 -3.31
CA LEU A 19 5.00 12.33 -2.76
C LEU A 19 4.97 12.54 -1.25
N VAL A 20 5.43 11.53 -0.49
CA VAL A 20 5.45 11.56 0.96
C VAL A 20 6.90 11.48 1.44
N PHE A 21 7.39 12.56 2.06
CA PHE A 21 8.66 12.55 2.77
C PHE A 21 8.49 11.90 4.15
N ALA A 22 9.36 10.96 4.48
CA ALA A 22 9.28 10.20 5.73
C ALA A 22 10.67 9.87 6.26
N VAL A 23 10.86 10.09 7.56
CA VAL A 23 12.04 9.62 8.30
C VAL A 23 11.85 8.18 8.78
N ALA A 24 12.93 7.55 9.25
CA ALA A 24 12.83 6.24 9.89
C ALA A 24 11.86 6.29 11.09
N GLY A 25 11.08 5.23 11.29
CA GLY A 25 10.13 5.13 12.41
C GLY A 25 8.84 5.97 12.29
N SER A 26 8.66 6.80 11.27
CA SER A 26 7.48 7.69 11.16
C SER A 26 6.14 7.01 10.81
N GLY A 27 6.12 5.68 10.69
CA GLY A 27 4.92 4.93 10.30
C GLY A 27 4.60 5.00 8.79
N LYS A 28 5.61 5.17 7.92
CA LYS A 28 5.43 5.19 6.45
C LYS A 28 4.62 4.01 5.91
N THR A 29 4.95 2.79 6.33
CA THR A 29 4.25 1.57 5.90
C THR A 29 2.83 1.53 6.43
N THR A 30 2.63 1.88 7.70
CA THR A 30 1.31 1.92 8.32
C THR A 30 0.40 2.92 7.62
N SER A 31 0.90 4.10 7.28
CA SER A 31 0.14 5.14 6.57
C SER A 31 -0.26 4.68 5.17
N MET A 32 0.66 4.02 4.45
CA MET A 32 0.37 3.42 3.14
C MET A 32 -0.70 2.32 3.24
N VAL A 33 -0.60 1.42 4.23
CA VAL A 33 -1.59 0.34 4.45
C VAL A 33 -2.97 0.91 4.78
N GLN A 34 -3.03 1.91 5.66
CA GLN A 34 -4.30 2.58 5.99
C GLN A 34 -4.88 3.33 4.80
N ARG A 35 -4.04 3.91 3.93
CA ARG A 35 -4.49 4.50 2.67
C ARG A 35 -5.11 3.46 1.74
N ILE A 36 -4.43 2.33 1.53
CA ILE A 36 -4.96 1.23 0.70
C ILE A 36 -6.30 0.74 1.27
N LYS A 37 -6.38 0.52 2.58
CA LYS A 37 -7.63 0.18 3.27
C LYS A 37 -8.72 1.19 2.97
N HIS A 38 -8.43 2.49 3.14
CA HIS A 38 -9.39 3.56 2.89
C HIS A 38 -9.92 3.54 1.45
N LEU A 39 -9.04 3.41 0.45
CA LEU A 39 -9.44 3.35 -0.97
C LEU A 39 -10.38 2.17 -1.25
N VAL A 40 -10.08 1.00 -0.70
CA VAL A 40 -10.87 -0.22 -0.88
C VAL A 40 -12.21 -0.13 -0.15
N GLU A 41 -12.21 0.24 1.13
CA GLU A 41 -13.43 0.33 1.95
C GLU A 41 -14.41 1.39 1.46
N ARG A 42 -13.89 2.52 0.94
CA ARG A 42 -14.69 3.57 0.34
C ARG A 42 -15.08 3.29 -1.11
N ARG A 43 -14.72 2.11 -1.65
CA ARG A 43 -15.01 1.69 -3.04
C ARG A 43 -14.47 2.68 -4.08
N VAL A 44 -13.37 3.35 -3.78
CA VAL A 44 -12.69 4.26 -4.71
C VAL A 44 -11.88 3.46 -5.72
N VAL A 45 -11.19 2.40 -5.28
CA VAL A 45 -10.40 1.51 -6.13
C VAL A 45 -10.60 0.07 -5.65
N PRO A 46 -10.93 -0.89 -6.55
CA PRO A 46 -10.93 -2.31 -6.22
C PRO A 46 -9.54 -2.79 -5.79
N ALA A 47 -9.47 -3.69 -4.82
CA ALA A 47 -8.19 -4.12 -4.25
C ALA A 47 -7.23 -4.71 -5.30
N GLU A 48 -7.78 -5.47 -6.25
CA GLU A 48 -7.07 -6.10 -7.36
C GLU A 48 -6.45 -5.10 -8.36
N GLN A 49 -6.92 -3.84 -8.36
CA GLN A 49 -6.36 -2.76 -9.18
C GLN A 49 -5.27 -1.97 -8.45
N ILE A 50 -4.99 -2.29 -7.18
CA ILE A 50 -3.94 -1.63 -6.41
C ILE A 50 -2.65 -2.46 -6.51
N LEU A 51 -1.58 -1.80 -6.96
CA LEU A 51 -0.21 -2.32 -6.95
C LEU A 51 0.59 -1.65 -5.81
N ALA A 52 1.10 -2.47 -4.89
CA ALA A 52 2.00 -2.03 -3.82
C ALA A 52 3.38 -2.66 -4.02
N THR A 53 4.41 -1.83 -4.21
CA THR A 53 5.78 -2.30 -4.50
C THR A 53 6.78 -1.94 -3.41
N SER A 54 7.79 -2.80 -3.23
CA SER A 54 8.94 -2.53 -2.35
C SER A 54 10.26 -3.11 -2.92
N PHE A 55 11.38 -2.90 -2.23
CA PHE A 55 12.70 -3.33 -2.70
C PHE A 55 13.02 -4.80 -2.39
N ASN A 56 12.55 -5.33 -1.26
CA ASN A 56 12.90 -6.67 -0.81
C ASN A 56 11.68 -7.50 -0.42
N ASN A 57 11.87 -8.83 -0.38
CA ASN A 57 10.79 -9.78 -0.13
C ASN A 57 10.24 -9.70 1.31
N SER A 58 11.07 -9.34 2.30
CA SER A 58 10.60 -9.15 3.68
C SER A 58 9.61 -7.99 3.78
N ALA A 59 9.93 -6.83 3.19
CA ALA A 59 9.03 -5.69 3.19
C ALA A 59 7.69 -5.98 2.48
N VAL A 60 7.71 -6.74 1.38
CA VAL A 60 6.48 -7.17 0.71
C VAL A 60 5.64 -8.08 1.61
N ARG A 61 6.26 -9.06 2.28
CA ARG A 61 5.56 -9.93 3.24
C ARG A 61 4.96 -9.12 4.40
N ASP A 62 5.69 -8.14 4.91
CA ASP A 62 5.23 -7.27 5.99
C ASP A 62 4.03 -6.43 5.56
N ILE A 63 4.04 -5.88 4.33
CA ILE A 63 2.90 -5.15 3.76
C ILE A 63 1.68 -6.06 3.66
N VAL A 64 1.83 -7.27 3.12
CA VAL A 64 0.74 -8.26 3.01
C VAL A 64 0.17 -8.61 4.38
N ALA A 65 1.03 -8.85 5.38
CA ALA A 65 0.60 -9.13 6.75
C ALA A 65 -0.15 -7.93 7.35
N GLN A 66 0.36 -6.71 7.19
CA GLN A 66 -0.32 -5.51 7.69
C GLN A 66 -1.66 -5.25 6.99
N LEU A 67 -1.78 -5.48 5.68
CA LEU A 67 -3.06 -5.38 4.96
C LEU A 67 -4.08 -6.38 5.49
N LYS A 68 -3.66 -7.62 5.77
CA LYS A 68 -4.51 -8.65 6.38
C LYS A 68 -4.96 -8.23 7.77
N THR A 69 -4.03 -7.80 8.64
CA THR A 69 -4.34 -7.31 9.99
C THR A 69 -5.24 -6.08 9.97
N ALA A 70 -5.09 -5.20 8.98
CA ALA A 70 -5.93 -4.02 8.81
C ALA A 70 -7.36 -4.36 8.32
N GLY A 71 -7.60 -5.60 7.88
CA GLY A 71 -8.91 -6.06 7.41
C GLY A 71 -9.25 -5.63 5.98
N VAL A 72 -8.24 -5.39 5.13
CA VAL A 72 -8.48 -5.04 3.72
C VAL A 72 -9.11 -6.22 3.01
N LYS A 73 -10.30 -6.01 2.42
CA LYS A 73 -11.02 -7.03 1.65
C LYS A 73 -10.44 -7.12 0.24
N GLY A 74 -10.42 -8.34 -0.33
CA GLY A 74 -9.86 -8.59 -1.66
C GLY A 74 -8.34 -8.78 -1.65
N LYS A 75 -7.74 -8.93 -2.83
CA LYS A 75 -6.32 -9.24 -3.00
C LYS A 75 -5.58 -8.07 -3.65
N VAL A 76 -4.81 -7.34 -2.85
CA VAL A 76 -3.90 -6.30 -3.32
C VAL A 76 -2.67 -6.93 -3.98
N ASN A 77 -2.27 -6.43 -5.14
CA ASN A 77 -1.08 -6.91 -5.84
C ASN A 77 0.18 -6.36 -5.15
N CYS A 78 0.83 -7.17 -4.31
CA CYS A 78 2.03 -6.78 -3.58
C CYS A 78 3.26 -7.49 -4.16
N ARG A 79 4.26 -6.74 -4.63
CA ARG A 79 5.46 -7.29 -5.31
C ARG A 79 6.73 -6.53 -4.98
N THR A 80 7.89 -7.15 -5.21
CA THR A 80 9.12 -6.37 -5.36
C THR A 80 9.15 -5.71 -6.74
N LEU A 81 10.01 -4.71 -6.93
CA LEU A 81 10.22 -4.10 -8.25
C LEU A 81 10.66 -5.16 -9.29
N HIS A 82 11.57 -6.07 -8.94
CA HIS A 82 11.99 -7.14 -9.84
C HIS A 82 10.87 -8.16 -10.14
N ALA A 83 10.07 -8.53 -9.15
CA ALA A 83 8.93 -9.44 -9.37
C ALA A 83 7.82 -8.79 -10.21
N LEU A 84 7.66 -7.47 -10.14
CA LEU A 84 6.81 -6.73 -11.06
C LEU A 84 7.39 -6.77 -12.48
N GLY A 85 8.68 -6.44 -12.63
CA GLY A 85 9.36 -6.49 -13.93
C GLY A 85 9.24 -7.85 -14.61
N TYR A 86 9.54 -8.93 -13.87
CA TYR A 86 9.38 -10.29 -14.38
C TYR A 86 7.95 -10.59 -14.85
N HIS A 87 6.94 -10.16 -14.08
CA HIS A 87 5.55 -10.37 -14.45
C HIS A 87 5.16 -9.61 -15.71
N VAL A 88 5.56 -8.35 -15.84
CA VAL A 88 5.25 -7.54 -17.02
C VAL A 88 5.93 -8.07 -18.27
N VAL A 89 7.17 -8.55 -18.16
CA VAL A 89 7.93 -9.01 -19.32
C VAL A 89 7.56 -10.42 -19.74
N TYR A 90 7.22 -11.31 -18.80
CA TYR A 90 7.11 -12.74 -19.08
C TYR A 90 5.75 -13.37 -18.79
N LEU A 91 4.86 -12.71 -18.02
CA LEU A 91 3.61 -13.33 -17.53
C LEU A 91 2.34 -12.51 -17.84
N ALA A 92 2.48 -11.27 -18.32
CA ALA A 92 1.37 -10.39 -18.68
C ALA A 92 0.96 -10.61 -20.14
#